data_AF-A0A1H3CLY2-F1
#
_entry.id   AF-A0A1H3CLY2-F1
#
_cell.length_a   1.000
_cell.length_b   1.000
_cell.length_c   1.000
_cell.angle_alpha   90.00
_cell.angle_beta   90.00
_cell.angle_gamma   90.00
#
_symmetry.space_group_name_H-M   'P 1'
#
loop_
_entity.id
_entity.type
_entity.pdbx_description
1 polymer ?
#
loop_
_entity_poly.entity_id
_entity_poly.type
_entity_poly.pdbx_seq_one_letter_code
_entity_poly.pdbx_strand_id
1 'polypeptide(L)'
;MKKLKDVIEKVGEYSEKYRAESLEKFEISGVYDLFPESIGSNGWPSEWPNNGKYGVYLIMDKDENVIYIGESKNIGKRLSNYFQYSKDNSCKIMHKWSVMPKYVCTIAINSKTWFERLALEEFLIYYAQPVDNKKGK
;
A
#
# COMPACT_ATOMS: atom_id res chain seq x y z
N MET A 1 5.33 -13.68 7.59
CA MET A 1 4.72 -12.43 7.06
C MET A 1 3.47 -12.83 6.31
N LYS A 2 2.39 -12.02 6.39
CA LYS A 2 1.16 -12.32 5.63
C LYS A 2 1.34 -12.01 4.15
N LYS A 3 0.71 -12.79 3.27
CA LYS A 3 0.71 -12.53 1.83
C LYS A 3 -0.26 -11.40 1.50
N LEU A 4 -0.03 -10.72 0.38
CA LEU A 4 -0.96 -9.71 -0.15
C LEU A 4 -2.40 -10.23 -0.19
N LYS A 5 -2.60 -11.42 -0.75
CA LYS A 5 -3.93 -12.06 -0.84
C LYS A 5 -4.65 -12.11 0.51
N ASP A 6 -3.97 -12.57 1.57
CA ASP A 6 -4.54 -12.67 2.91
C ASP A 6 -4.94 -11.29 3.47
N VAL A 7 -4.13 -10.26 3.16
CA VAL A 7 -4.39 -8.89 3.63
C VAL A 7 -5.58 -8.28 2.86
N ILE A 8 -5.69 -8.53 1.56
CA ILE A 8 -6.84 -8.06 0.75
C ILE A 8 -8.14 -8.76 1.15
N GLU A 9 -8.12 -10.06 1.42
CA GLU A 9 -9.27 -10.76 2.00
C GLU A 9 -9.70 -10.11 3.32
N LYS A 10 -8.73 -9.70 4.15
CA LYS A 10 -9.01 -9.02 5.41
C LYS A 10 -9.58 -7.60 5.23
N VAL A 11 -9.23 -6.89 4.17
CA VAL A 11 -9.87 -5.63 3.77
C VAL A 11 -11.35 -5.85 3.42
N GLY A 12 -11.66 -6.94 2.71
CA GLY A 12 -13.02 -7.37 2.42
C GLY A 12 -13.83 -7.62 3.70
N GLU A 13 -13.30 -8.44 4.62
CA GLU A 13 -13.92 -8.70 5.92
C GLU A 13 -14.16 -7.40 6.71
N TYR A 14 -13.19 -6.48 6.71
CA TYR A 14 -13.36 -5.19 7.37
C TYR A 14 -14.54 -4.41 6.79
N SER A 15 -14.64 -4.37 5.46
CA SER A 15 -15.68 -3.64 4.77
C SER A 15 -17.06 -4.23 5.00
N GLU A 16 -17.18 -5.55 5.15
CA GLU A 16 -18.46 -6.22 5.37
C GLU A 16 -18.91 -6.15 6.83
N LYS A 17 -17.97 -6.23 7.78
CA LYS A 17 -18.29 -6.38 9.20
C LYS A 17 -18.39 -5.06 9.96
N TYR A 18 -17.60 -4.06 9.58
CA TYR A 18 -17.43 -2.83 10.38
C TYR A 18 -17.92 -1.57 9.69
N ARG A 19 -18.23 -1.62 8.38
CA ARG A 19 -18.74 -0.48 7.63
C ARG A 19 -20.25 -0.64 7.41
N ALA A 20 -20.96 0.48 7.30
CA ALA A 20 -22.36 0.44 6.89
C ALA A 20 -22.46 -0.03 5.43
N GLU A 21 -23.44 -0.87 5.13
CA GLU A 21 -23.67 -1.45 3.78
C GLU A 21 -23.87 -0.38 2.69
N SER A 22 -24.33 0.82 3.08
CA SER A 22 -24.53 1.93 2.16
C SER A 22 -23.23 2.62 1.73
N LEU A 23 -22.09 2.29 2.34
CA LEU A 23 -20.80 2.88 1.98
C LEU A 23 -20.19 2.17 0.77
N GLU A 24 -19.61 2.95 -0.15
CA GLU A 24 -18.88 2.41 -1.29
C GLU A 24 -17.70 1.54 -0.83
N LYS A 25 -17.48 0.43 -1.55
CA LYS A 25 -16.32 -0.44 -1.34
C LYS A 25 -15.02 0.33 -1.57
N PHE A 26 -13.96 -0.08 -0.88
CA PHE A 26 -12.64 0.47 -1.13
C PHE A 26 -12.15 0.13 -2.53
N GLU A 27 -11.42 1.06 -3.14
CA GLU A 27 -10.80 0.86 -4.44
C GLU A 27 -9.39 0.31 -4.25
N ILE A 28 -9.21 -0.98 -4.54
CA ILE A 28 -7.95 -1.69 -4.37
C ILE A 28 -7.24 -1.74 -5.72
N SER A 29 -5.98 -1.30 -5.75
CA SER A 29 -5.17 -1.37 -6.97
C SER A 29 -4.70 -2.79 -7.28
N GLY A 30 -4.23 -3.00 -8.51
CA GLY A 30 -3.34 -4.12 -8.80
C GLY A 30 -1.97 -3.96 -8.15
N VAL A 31 -1.12 -4.98 -8.32
CA VAL A 31 0.28 -4.97 -7.90
C VAL A 31 1.09 -4.05 -8.80
N TYR A 32 1.75 -3.06 -8.21
CA TYR A 32 2.68 -2.14 -8.88
C TYR A 32 4.11 -2.60 -8.63
N ASP A 33 4.86 -2.90 -9.70
CA ASP A 33 6.27 -3.31 -9.63
C ASP A 33 7.21 -2.10 -9.55
N LEU A 34 8.05 -2.03 -8.52
CA LEU A 34 9.07 -0.99 -8.37
C LEU A 34 10.24 -1.17 -9.35
N PHE A 35 10.47 -2.39 -9.84
CA PHE A 35 11.59 -2.77 -10.70
C PHE A 35 11.12 -3.67 -11.85
N PRO A 36 10.23 -3.18 -12.73
CA PRO A 36 9.67 -4.00 -13.80
C PRO A 36 10.73 -4.48 -14.79
N GLU A 37 10.59 -5.72 -15.25
CA GLU A 37 11.49 -6.33 -16.24
C GLU A 37 11.24 -5.85 -17.67
N SER A 38 10.04 -5.32 -17.95
CA SER A 38 9.62 -4.87 -19.28
C SER A 38 8.94 -3.51 -19.23
N ILE A 39 9.23 -2.66 -20.22
CA ILE A 39 8.55 -1.39 -20.41
C ILE A 39 7.05 -1.63 -20.64
N GLY A 40 6.19 -0.95 -19.87
CA GLY A 40 4.73 -1.04 -20.01
C GLY A 40 4.03 -2.04 -19.09
N SER A 41 4.77 -2.82 -18.29
CA SER A 41 4.17 -3.55 -17.18
C SER A 41 3.67 -2.59 -16.10
N ASN A 42 2.66 -2.99 -15.34
CA ASN A 42 2.11 -2.18 -14.25
C ASN A 42 3.17 -1.93 -13.16
N GLY A 43 3.83 -0.77 -13.20
CA GLY A 43 4.99 -0.50 -12.37
C GLY A 43 5.76 0.75 -12.78
N TRP A 44 6.92 0.94 -12.14
CA TRP A 44 7.78 2.10 -12.32
C TRP A 44 8.22 2.30 -13.77
N PRO A 45 8.23 3.54 -14.32
CA PRO A 45 7.96 4.82 -13.68
C PRO A 45 6.51 5.33 -13.85
N SER A 46 5.54 4.45 -14.12
CA SER A 46 4.14 4.88 -14.26
C SER A 46 3.60 5.58 -13.01
N GLU A 47 2.54 6.36 -13.15
CA GLU A 47 1.90 7.04 -12.03
C GLU A 47 1.55 6.06 -10.90
N TRP A 48 1.72 6.50 -9.64
CA TRP A 48 1.34 5.71 -8.49
C TRP A 48 -0.14 5.32 -8.54
N PRO A 49 -0.48 4.05 -8.23
CA PRO A 49 -1.87 3.66 -8.15
C PRO A 49 -2.58 4.45 -7.05
N ASN A 50 -3.75 4.99 -7.35
CA ASN A 50 -4.51 5.87 -6.45
C ASN A 50 -3.76 7.16 -6.03
N ASN A 51 -2.93 7.72 -6.92
CA ASN A 51 -2.29 9.01 -6.69
C ASN A 51 -3.32 10.10 -6.34
N GLY A 52 -2.96 10.98 -5.40
CA GLY A 52 -3.85 12.06 -4.93
C GLY A 52 -4.97 11.63 -3.97
N LYS A 53 -5.25 10.33 -3.81
CA LYS A 53 -6.33 9.84 -2.94
C LYS A 53 -5.88 9.63 -1.49
N TYR A 54 -6.85 9.64 -0.58
CA TYR A 54 -6.71 9.15 0.79
C TYR A 54 -6.69 7.62 0.79
N GLY A 55 -5.94 7.00 1.69
CA GLY A 55 -6.04 5.57 1.88
C GLY A 55 -4.83 4.92 2.52
N VAL A 56 -4.69 3.63 2.28
CA VAL A 56 -3.63 2.77 2.82
C VAL A 56 -2.78 2.25 1.68
N TYR A 57 -1.48 2.11 1.90
CA TYR A 57 -0.55 1.47 0.97
C TYR A 57 0.16 0.30 1.66
N LEU A 58 0.33 -0.77 0.90
CA LEU A 58 1.02 -2.00 1.29
C LEU A 58 2.31 -2.06 0.47
N ILE A 59 3.43 -2.26 1.16
CA ILE A 59 4.73 -2.50 0.53
C ILE A 59 5.06 -3.96 0.76
N MET A 60 5.51 -4.63 -0.29
CA MET A 60 5.78 -6.06 -0.28
C MET A 60 7.16 -6.39 -0.83
N ASP A 61 7.68 -7.54 -0.41
CA ASP A 61 8.88 -8.13 -1.00
C ASP A 61 8.57 -8.87 -2.32
N LYS A 62 9.60 -9.48 -2.92
CA LYS A 62 9.49 -10.22 -4.19
C LYS A 62 8.55 -11.44 -4.15
N ASP A 63 8.26 -11.94 -2.96
CA ASP A 63 7.39 -13.11 -2.77
C ASP A 63 5.97 -12.66 -2.36
N GLU A 64 5.63 -11.38 -2.52
CA GLU A 64 4.34 -10.78 -2.14
C GLU A 64 4.03 -10.87 -0.63
N ASN A 65 5.04 -11.00 0.21
CA ASN A 65 4.85 -10.85 1.65
C ASN A 65 4.71 -9.35 1.97
N VAL A 66 3.67 -8.97 2.71
CA VAL A 66 3.49 -7.59 3.18
C VAL A 66 4.51 -7.30 4.27
N ILE A 67 5.43 -6.38 3.98
CA ILE A 67 6.53 -5.99 4.87
C ILE A 67 6.25 -4.67 5.61
N TYR A 68 5.41 -3.82 5.03
CA TYR A 68 4.98 -2.56 5.63
C TYR A 68 3.59 -2.15 5.18
N ILE A 69 2.84 -1.55 6.10
CA ILE A 69 1.53 -0.95 5.87
C ILE A 69 1.59 0.47 6.39
N GLY A 70 1.12 1.42 5.58
CA GLY A 70 1.03 2.82 5.99
C GLY A 70 -0.22 3.50 5.45
N GLU A 71 -0.67 4.54 6.13
CA GLU A 71 -1.73 5.43 5.66
C GLU A 71 -1.19 6.71 5.01
N SER A 72 -2.00 7.33 4.14
CA SER A 72 -1.78 8.71 3.75
C SER A 72 -3.07 9.48 3.45
N LYS A 73 -2.98 10.81 3.57
CA LYS A 73 -3.93 11.77 2.96
C LYS A 73 -3.69 11.97 1.45
N ASN A 74 -2.53 11.58 0.96
CA ASN A 74 -2.16 11.55 -0.45
C ASN A 74 -1.17 10.40 -0.66
N ILE A 75 -1.66 9.29 -1.23
CA ILE A 75 -0.90 8.05 -1.39
C ILE A 75 0.38 8.28 -2.22
N GLY A 76 0.27 8.90 -3.38
CA GLY A 76 1.42 9.11 -4.28
C GLY A 76 2.50 9.98 -3.64
N LYS A 77 2.15 11.08 -2.98
CA LYS A 77 3.11 11.91 -2.24
C LYS A 77 3.84 11.12 -1.16
N ARG A 78 3.14 10.21 -0.47
CA ARG A 78 3.74 9.40 0.60
C ARG A 78 4.67 8.33 0.03
N LEU A 79 4.27 7.65 -1.05
CA LEU A 79 5.11 6.68 -1.75
C LEU A 79 6.37 7.33 -2.33
N SER A 80 6.26 8.55 -2.89
CA SER A 80 7.41 9.31 -3.39
C SER A 80 8.44 9.71 -2.31
N ASN A 81 8.10 9.64 -1.02
CA ASN A 81 9.08 9.80 0.05
C ASN A 81 9.95 8.55 0.24
N TYR A 82 9.42 7.37 -0.11
CA TYR A 82 10.11 6.09 0.01
C TYR A 82 10.84 5.70 -1.28
N PHE A 83 10.30 6.08 -2.44
CA PHE A 83 10.77 5.68 -3.76
C PHE A 83 10.88 6.90 -4.67
N GLN A 84 12.06 7.13 -5.25
CA GLN A 84 12.36 8.31 -6.07
C GLN A 84 13.02 7.92 -7.39
N TYR A 85 13.07 8.86 -8.34
CA TYR A 85 13.85 8.67 -9.55
C TYR A 85 15.34 8.69 -9.25
N SER A 86 16.05 7.69 -9.75
CA SER A 86 17.50 7.74 -9.91
C SER A 86 17.88 8.56 -11.15
N LYS A 87 19.18 8.65 -11.46
CA LYS A 87 19.66 9.38 -12.65
C LYS A 87 19.26 8.72 -13.98
N ASP A 88 19.05 7.40 -13.99
CA ASP A 88 18.67 6.63 -15.19
C ASP A 88 17.16 6.36 -15.25
N ASN A 89 16.37 7.10 -14.45
CA ASN A 89 14.93 6.92 -14.28
C ASN A 89 14.50 5.58 -13.67
N SER A 90 15.41 4.75 -13.14
CA SER A 90 15.03 3.60 -12.32
C SER A 90 14.50 4.03 -10.94
N CYS A 91 13.77 3.12 -10.28
CA CYS A 91 13.32 3.33 -8.91
C CYS A 91 14.51 3.31 -7.95
N LYS A 92 14.66 4.36 -7.17
CA LYS A 92 15.62 4.48 -6.08
C LYS A 92 14.89 4.40 -4.74
N ILE A 93 15.28 3.43 -3.92
CA ILE A 93 14.76 3.29 -2.56
C ILE A 93 15.49 4.26 -1.63
N MET A 94 14.72 5.07 -0.90
CA MET A 94 15.22 6.12 -0.01
C MET A 94 15.23 5.72 1.47
N HIS A 95 14.41 4.74 1.84
CA HIS A 95 14.29 4.26 3.22
C HIS A 95 15.07 2.96 3.43
N LYS A 96 15.55 2.73 4.66
CA LYS A 96 16.18 1.47 5.04
C LYS A 96 15.10 0.48 5.46
N TRP A 97 14.97 -0.61 4.70
CA TRP A 97 14.01 -1.68 4.96
C TRP A 97 14.72 -2.91 5.51
N SER A 98 14.03 -3.70 6.32
CA SER A 98 14.54 -4.99 6.80
C SER A 98 14.53 -6.04 5.69
N VAL A 99 13.63 -5.89 4.71
CA VAL A 99 13.51 -6.73 3.51
C VAL A 99 13.39 -5.82 2.28
N MET A 100 13.98 -6.23 1.15
CA MET A 100 13.95 -5.43 -0.09
C MET A 100 12.51 -5.26 -0.60
N PRO A 101 11.97 -4.04 -0.70
CA PRO A 101 10.71 -3.76 -1.36
C PRO A 101 10.79 -4.11 -2.85
N LYS A 102 9.75 -4.73 -3.38
CA LYS A 102 9.60 -5.06 -4.81
C LYS A 102 8.26 -4.58 -5.35
N TYR A 103 7.20 -4.70 -4.56
CA TYR A 103 5.85 -4.37 -5.01
C TYR A 103 5.14 -3.38 -4.08
N VAL A 104 4.16 -2.67 -4.65
CA VAL A 104 3.23 -1.79 -3.94
C VAL A 104 1.79 -2.14 -4.33
N CYS A 105 0.88 -2.11 -3.36
CA CYS A 105 -0.57 -2.17 -3.57
C CYS A 105 -1.22 -1.05 -2.77
N THR A 106 -2.25 -0.39 -3.30
CA THR A 106 -2.91 0.74 -2.64
C THR A 106 -4.40 0.49 -2.50
N ILE A 107 -4.97 0.99 -1.42
CA ILE A 107 -6.37 0.87 -1.06
C ILE A 107 -6.88 2.29 -0.87
N ALA A 108 -7.58 2.82 -1.88
CA ALA A 108 -8.16 4.15 -1.83
C ALA A 108 -9.48 4.16 -1.06
N ILE A 109 -9.65 5.24 -0.30
CA ILE A 109 -10.78 5.50 0.56
C ILE A 109 -11.49 6.76 0.07
N ASN A 110 -12.82 6.73 0.09
CA ASN A 110 -13.65 7.85 -0.32
C ASN A 110 -13.32 9.09 0.52
N SER A 111 -13.24 10.26 -0.12
CA SER A 111 -12.89 11.51 0.55
C SER A 111 -13.89 11.91 1.65
N LYS A 112 -15.15 11.48 1.56
CA LYS A 112 -16.18 11.70 2.60
C LYS A 112 -15.91 10.91 3.88
N THR A 113 -15.20 9.79 3.77
CA THR A 113 -14.85 8.90 4.88
C THR A 113 -13.34 8.76 5.05
N TRP A 114 -12.58 9.80 4.69
CA TRP A 114 -11.11 9.79 4.69
C TRP A 114 -10.48 9.33 6.00
N PHE A 115 -11.18 9.50 7.12
CA PHE A 115 -10.73 9.10 8.45
C PHE A 115 -10.65 7.57 8.62
N GLU A 116 -11.38 6.79 7.81
CA GLU A 116 -11.32 5.33 7.80
C GLU A 116 -9.91 4.80 7.50
N ARG A 117 -9.05 5.60 6.84
CA ARG A 117 -7.65 5.19 6.56
C ARG A 117 -6.86 4.83 7.80
N LEU A 118 -7.11 5.52 8.91
CA LEU A 118 -6.42 5.29 10.18
C LEU A 118 -6.88 3.98 10.80
N ALA A 119 -8.21 3.76 10.85
CA ALA A 119 -8.78 2.54 11.42
C ALA A 119 -8.42 1.31 10.57
N LEU A 120 -8.43 1.43 9.24
CA LEU A 120 -8.03 0.36 8.34
C LEU A 120 -6.53 0.05 8.48
N GLU A 121 -5.65 1.06 8.53
CA GLU A 121 -4.22 0.85 8.75
C GLU A 121 -3.96 0.08 10.05
N GLU A 122 -4.50 0.55 11.18
CA GLU A 122 -4.31 -0.08 12.49
C GLU A 122 -4.84 -1.52 12.49
N PHE A 123 -6.03 -1.75 11.93
CA PHE A 123 -6.62 -3.08 11.80
C PHE A 123 -5.73 -4.04 10.99
N LEU A 124 -5.20 -3.58 9.84
CA LEU A 124 -4.35 -4.41 8.99
C LEU A 124 -2.97 -4.62 9.60
N ILE A 125 -2.38 -3.63 10.26
CA ILE A 125 -1.12 -3.79 11.01
C ILE A 125 -1.30 -4.82 12.13
N TYR A 126 -2.40 -4.71 12.89
CA TYR A 126 -2.71 -5.68 13.95
C TYR A 126 -2.79 -7.10 13.40
N TYR A 127 -3.49 -7.30 12.28
CA TYR A 127 -3.62 -8.60 11.63
C TYR A 127 -2.31 -9.13 11.00
N ALA A 128 -1.62 -8.30 10.22
CA ALA A 128 -0.52 -8.73 9.37
C ALA A 128 0.83 -8.80 10.10
N GLN A 129 0.98 -8.01 11.18
CA GLN A 129 2.22 -7.82 11.92
C GLN A 129 3.44 -7.65 11.00
N PRO A 130 3.44 -6.65 10.07
CA PRO A 130 4.51 -6.50 9.10
C PRO A 130 5.85 -6.17 9.78
N VAL A 131 6.95 -6.67 9.23
CA VAL A 131 8.27 -6.61 9.87
C VAL A 131 8.82 -5.19 10.04
N ASP A 132 8.47 -4.25 9.15
CA ASP A 132 8.95 -2.88 9.17
C ASP A 132 7.94 -1.90 9.81
N ASN A 133 6.78 -2.38 10.30
CA ASN A 133 5.91 -1.59 11.16
C ASN A 133 6.41 -1.65 12.61
N LYS A 134 6.84 -0.50 13.16
CA LYS A 134 7.22 -0.41 14.57
C LYS A 134 6.00 -0.61 15.47
N LYS A 135 6.12 -1.49 16.47
CA LYS A 135 5.16 -1.53 17.59
C LYS A 135 5.42 -0.33 18.50
N GLY A 136 4.49 0.62 18.49
CA GLY A 136 4.54 1.84 19.31
C GLY A 136 5.21 3.02 18.60
N LYS A 137 4.47 4.12 18.48
CA LYS A 137 5.03 5.47 18.47
C LYS A 137 5.15 5.95 19.91
#